data_AF-A0A352DLH2-F1
#
_entry.id   AF-A0A352DLH2-F1
#
_cell.length_a   1.000
_cell.length_b   1.000
_cell.length_c   1.000
_cell.angle_alpha   90.00
_cell.angle_beta   90.00
_cell.angle_gamma   90.00
#
_symmetry.space_group_name_H-M   'P 1'
#
loop_
_entity.id
_entity.type
_entity.pdbx_description
1 polymer ?
#
loop_
_entity_poly.entity_id
_entity_poly.type
_entity_poly.pdbx_seq_one_letter_code
_entity_poly.pdbx_strand_id
1 'polypeptide(L)'
;MKLSERLQQILGGKYGTAVVLALGAAGLLLLLLSSLMPDTGKAESTVSVTDAVSADAASYCSDTEKRLSEFLGRIDGAGEVEVYLTVGSGEKRVYASDVR
;
A
#
# COMPACT_ATOMS: atom_id res chain seq x y z
N MET A 1 13.26 -25.96 -23.92
CA MET A 1 13.66 -26.64 -22.67
C MET A 1 15.17 -26.52 -22.45
N LYS A 2 15.72 -25.31 -22.26
CA LYS A 2 17.16 -25.09 -21.99
C LYS A 2 17.43 -24.20 -20.76
N LEU A 3 16.40 -23.51 -20.27
CA LEU A 3 16.52 -22.57 -19.14
C LEU A 3 16.63 -23.31 -17.79
N SER A 4 15.87 -24.39 -17.63
CA SER A 4 15.86 -25.21 -16.42
C SER A 4 17.20 -25.92 -16.18
N GLU A 5 17.87 -26.40 -17.24
CA GLU A 5 19.18 -27.04 -17.14
C GLU A 5 20.27 -26.04 -16.71
N ARG A 6 20.21 -24.79 -17.20
CA ARG A 6 21.15 -23.73 -16.79
C ARG A 6 20.98 -23.38 -15.31
N LEU A 7 19.74 -23.32 -14.83
CA LEU A 7 19.45 -23.04 -13.42
C LEU A 7 19.95 -24.16 -12.50
N GLN A 8 19.71 -25.42 -12.88
CA GLN A 8 20.23 -26.59 -12.15
C GLN A 8 21.76 -26.68 -12.20
N GLN A 9 22.40 -26.26 -13.29
CA GLN A 9 23.86 -26.23 -13.39
C GLN A 9 24.49 -25.20 -12.43
N ILE A 10 23.81 -24.06 -12.22
CA ILE A 10 24.25 -23.01 -11.29
C ILE A 10 24.01 -23.43 -9.84
N LEU A 11 22.88 -24.08 -9.55
CA LEU A 11 22.52 -24.55 -8.21
C LEU A 11 23.21 -25.86 -7.79
N GLY A 12 23.54 -26.73 -8.75
CA GLY A 12 24.16 -28.05 -8.53
C GLY A 12 25.69 -28.06 -8.64
N GLY A 13 26.31 -26.92 -8.97
CA GLY A 13 27.76 -26.77 -8.95
C GLY A 13 28.33 -26.74 -7.53
N LYS A 14 29.64 -26.96 -7.39
CA LYS A 14 30.40 -26.92 -6.12
C LYS A 14 30.18 -25.64 -5.28
N TYR A 15 29.71 -24.56 -5.90
CA TYR A 15 29.44 -23.25 -5.28
C TYR A 15 27.94 -22.92 -5.13
N GLY A 16 27.04 -23.87 -5.39
CA GLY A 16 25.60 -23.65 -5.35
C GLY A 16 25.09 -23.11 -4.01
N THR A 17 25.60 -23.64 -2.90
CA THR A 17 25.30 -23.15 -1.54
C THR A 17 25.75 -21.71 -1.32
N ALA A 18 26.92 -21.32 -1.85
CA ALA A 18 27.41 -19.95 -1.74
C ALA A 18 26.57 -18.97 -2.58
N VAL A 19 26.08 -19.40 -3.75
CA VAL A 19 25.18 -18.61 -4.59
C VAL A 19 23.84 -18.41 -3.91
N VAL A 20 23.25 -19.46 -3.32
CA VAL A 20 21.97 -19.35 -2.59
C VAL A 20 22.10 -18.42 -1.39
N LEU A 21 23.21 -18.52 -0.65
CA LEU A 21 23.47 -17.66 0.51
C LEU A 21 23.66 -16.19 0.09
N ALA A 22 24.40 -15.93 -0.99
CA ALA A 22 24.59 -14.59 -1.51
C ALA A 22 23.28 -13.97 -2.02
N LEU A 23 22.42 -14.76 -2.68
CA LEU A 23 21.12 -14.32 -3.18
C LEU A 23 20.17 -13.98 -2.02
N GLY A 24 20.14 -14.82 -0.97
CA GLY A 24 19.36 -14.57 0.24
C GLY A 24 19.85 -13.34 1.00
N ALA A 25 21.16 -13.18 1.16
CA ALA A 25 21.75 -12.00 1.79
C ALA A 25 21.45 -10.72 1.01
N ALA A 26 21.57 -10.75 -0.33
CA ALA A 26 21.22 -9.63 -1.19
C ALA A 26 19.73 -9.27 -1.07
N GLY A 27 18.84 -10.27 -1.00
CA GLY A 27 17.41 -10.05 -0.78
C GLY A 27 17.11 -9.37 0.57
N LEU A 28 17.75 -9.84 1.65
CA LEU A 28 17.60 -9.23 2.97
C LEU A 28 18.12 -7.78 3.00
N LEU A 29 19.24 -7.52 2.33
CA LEU A 29 19.85 -6.20 2.23
C LEU A 29 18.93 -5.22 1.47
N LEU A 30 18.33 -5.66 0.35
CA LEU A 30 17.34 -4.87 -0.38
C LEU A 30 16.09 -4.56 0.46
N LEU A 31 15.63 -5.53 1.26
CA LEU A 31 14.47 -5.34 2.15
C LEU A 31 14.75 -4.32 3.25
N LEU A 32 15.97 -4.33 3.81
CA LEU A 32 16.44 -3.31 4.76
C LEU A 32 16.50 -1.91 4.13
N LEU A 33 17.04 -1.80 2.92
CA LEU A 33 17.08 -0.51 2.20
C LEU A 33 15.68 -0.01 1.84
N SER A 34 14.75 -0.91 1.53
CA SER A 34 13.35 -0.55 1.30
C SER A 34 12.70 0.09 2.52
N SER A 35 13.06 -0.36 3.73
CA SER A 35 12.55 0.24 4.97
C SER A 35 13.15 1.61 5.28
N LEU A 36 14.29 1.97 4.66
CA LEU A 36 14.94 3.26 4.85
C LEU A 36 14.46 4.31 3.83
N MET A 37 13.75 3.87 2.79
CA MET A 37 13.12 4.75 1.80
C MET A 37 11.71 5.09 2.28
N PRO A 38 11.30 6.37 2.32
CA PRO A 38 9.92 6.72 2.64
C PRO A 38 9.00 6.05 1.63
N ASP A 39 8.00 5.34 2.15
CA ASP A 39 7.04 4.54 1.40
C ASP A 39 6.26 5.47 0.45
N THR A 40 6.76 5.61 -0.78
CA THR A 40 6.05 6.33 -1.85
C THR A 40 5.07 5.36 -2.47
N GLY A 41 4.04 5.08 -1.69
CA GLY A 41 2.81 4.34 -1.99
C GLY A 41 2.76 3.62 -3.33
N LYS A 42 3.08 2.32 -3.28
CA LYS A 42 2.40 1.24 -4.04
C LYS A 42 3.10 -0.08 -3.75
N ALA A 43 2.86 -0.61 -2.55
CA ALA A 43 3.07 -2.02 -2.28
C ALA A 43 1.73 -2.74 -2.42
N GLU A 44 1.59 -3.47 -3.52
CA GLU A 44 0.64 -4.57 -3.67
C GLU A 44 0.89 -5.53 -2.51
N SER A 45 0.09 -5.41 -1.47
CA SER A 45 0.16 -6.27 -0.30
C SER A 45 -1.15 -7.02 -0.18
N THR A 46 -1.02 -8.29 0.13
CA THR A 46 -2.10 -9.22 0.47
C THR A 46 -2.80 -8.72 1.73
N VAL A 47 -3.64 -7.69 1.59
CA VAL A 47 -4.35 -7.07 2.70
C VAL A 47 -5.60 -7.91 2.98
N SER A 48 -5.63 -8.45 4.19
CA SER A 48 -6.84 -8.98 4.82
C SER A 48 -7.97 -7.96 4.62
N VAL A 49 -9.06 -8.38 3.96
CA VAL A 49 -10.12 -7.52 3.40
C VAL A 49 -10.70 -6.51 4.40
N THR A 50 -10.58 -6.77 5.70
CA THR A 50 -11.02 -5.90 6.79
C THR A 50 -10.16 -4.64 7.02
N ASP A 51 -8.85 -4.67 6.76
CA ASP A 51 -7.97 -3.51 7.02
C ASP A 51 -7.96 -2.50 5.86
N ALA A 52 -8.15 -2.97 4.63
CA ALA A 52 -8.22 -2.11 3.45
C ALA A 52 -9.39 -1.12 3.50
N VAL A 53 -10.55 -1.55 4.01
CA VAL A 53 -11.75 -0.71 4.13
C VAL A 53 -11.54 0.42 5.14
N SER A 54 -10.83 0.16 6.24
CA SER A 54 -10.54 1.17 7.26
C SER A 54 -9.48 2.18 6.77
N ALA A 55 -8.47 1.72 6.02
CA ALA A 55 -7.43 2.59 5.47
C ALA A 55 -7.98 3.57 4.42
N ASP A 56 -8.94 3.12 3.58
CA ASP A 56 -9.59 3.98 2.59
C ASP A 56 -10.48 5.04 3.25
N ALA A 57 -11.27 4.65 4.27
CA ALA A 57 -12.11 5.58 5.03
C ALA A 57 -11.29 6.63 5.80
N ALA A 58 -10.17 6.24 6.41
CA ALA A 58 -9.29 7.16 7.13
C ALA A 58 -8.62 8.17 6.18
N SER A 59 -8.18 7.70 5.00
CA SER A 59 -7.61 8.57 3.97
C SER A 59 -8.65 9.55 3.44
N TYR A 60 -9.87 9.07 3.16
CA TYR A 60 -11.00 9.91 2.75
C TYR A 60 -11.32 11.00 3.79
N CYS A 61 -11.35 10.66 5.07
CA CYS A 61 -11.56 11.62 6.16
C CYS A 61 -10.49 12.70 6.15
N SER A 62 -9.21 12.33 6.23
CA SER A 62 -8.09 13.28 6.29
C SER A 62 -8.04 14.22 5.08
N ASP A 63 -8.22 13.67 3.88
CA ASP A 63 -8.22 14.48 2.65
C ASP A 63 -9.41 15.45 2.61
N THR A 64 -10.58 14.99 3.07
CA THR A 64 -11.79 15.83 3.09
C THR A 64 -11.71 16.90 4.18
N GLU A 65 -11.22 16.56 5.37
CA GLU A 65 -10.98 17.49 6.47
C GLU A 65 -10.02 18.60 6.04
N LYS A 66 -8.90 18.24 5.40
CA LYS A 66 -7.93 19.21 4.87
C LYS A 66 -8.53 20.10 3.79
N ARG A 67 -9.26 19.53 2.83
CA ARG A 67 -9.93 20.33 1.79
C ARG A 67 -10.95 21.29 2.37
N LEU A 68 -11.68 20.87 3.41
CA LEU A 68 -12.69 21.71 4.05
C LEU A 68 -12.05 22.80 4.91
N SER A 69 -11.00 22.50 5.67
CA SER A 69 -10.27 23.50 6.46
C SER A 69 -9.64 24.55 5.56
N GLU A 70 -8.99 24.15 4.46
CA GLU A 70 -8.43 25.08 3.46
C GLU A 70 -9.52 25.93 2.79
N PHE A 71 -10.69 25.36 2.53
CA PHE A 71 -11.80 26.09 1.93
C PHE A 71 -12.38 27.14 2.89
N LEU A 72 -12.65 26.73 4.13
CA LEU A 72 -13.22 27.60 5.15
C LEU A 72 -12.23 28.69 5.60
N GLY A 73 -10.93 28.40 5.62
CA GLY A 73 -9.89 29.38 5.94
C GLY A 73 -9.75 30.52 4.92
N ARG A 74 -10.34 30.40 3.72
CA ARG A 74 -10.38 31.50 2.73
C ARG A 74 -11.48 32.52 3.02
N ILE A 75 -12.37 32.23 3.96
CA ILE A 75 -13.45 33.14 4.34
C ILE A 75 -12.85 34.22 5.24
N ASP A 76 -13.02 35.48 4.84
CA ASP A 76 -12.51 36.62 5.60
C ASP A 76 -13.16 36.65 7.00
N GLY A 77 -12.32 36.68 8.03
CA GLY A 77 -12.73 36.60 9.43
C GLY A 77 -12.91 35.19 10.03
N ALA A 78 -12.64 34.10 9.28
CA ALA A 78 -12.79 32.74 9.80
C ALA A 78 -11.72 32.34 10.84
N GLY A 79 -10.56 32.98 10.84
CA GLY A 79 -9.46 32.65 11.75
C GLY A 79 -8.88 31.26 11.47
N GLU A 80 -8.48 30.54 12.53
CA GLU A 80 -7.98 29.17 12.42
C GLU A 80 -9.16 28.18 12.41
N VAL A 81 -9.20 27.32 11.39
CA VAL A 81 -10.30 26.38 11.18
C VAL A 81 -9.78 24.95 11.22
N GLU A 82 -10.31 24.16 12.14
CA GLU A 82 -10.05 22.73 12.29
C GLU A 82 -11.35 21.95 12.08
N VAL A 83 -11.29 20.86 11.31
CA VAL A 83 -12.46 20.08 10.89
C VAL A 83 -12.21 18.61 11.22
N TYR A 84 -13.22 17.95 11.80
CA TYR A 84 -13.21 16.52 12.06
C TYR A 84 -14.41 15.85 11.38
N LEU A 85 -14.17 14.73 10.69
CA LEU A 85 -15.15 13.98 9.94
C LEU A 85 -15.17 12.52 10.38
N THR A 86 -16.36 11.99 10.68
CA THR A 86 -16.56 10.57 10.97
C THR A 86 -17.44 9.94 9.90
N VAL A 87 -16.92 8.88 9.27
CA VAL A 87 -17.69 8.10 8.29
C VAL A 87 -18.62 7.15 9.04
N GLY A 88 -19.93 7.39 8.97
CA GLY A 88 -20.93 6.57 9.66
C GLY A 88 -21.26 5.23 8.98
N SER A 89 -20.92 5.07 7.70
CA SER A 89 -21.11 3.84 6.95
C SER A 89 -20.04 3.72 5.88
N GLY A 90 -19.49 2.51 5.70
CA GLY A 90 -18.51 2.22 4.65
C GLY A 90 -19.12 2.21 3.24
N GLU A 91 -18.42 1.57 2.30
CA GLU A 91 -18.82 1.53 0.90
C GLU A 91 -20.21 0.87 0.70
N LYS A 92 -21.16 1.62 0.14
CA LYS A 92 -22.47 1.10 -0.28
C LYS A 92 -22.41 0.64 -1.74
N ARG A 93 -22.43 -0.67 -1.96
CA ARG A 93 -22.59 -1.27 -3.29
C ARG A 93 -24.07 -1.44 -3.62
N VAL A 94 -24.50 -0.90 -4.76
CA VAL A 94 -25.85 -1.09 -5.30
C VAL A 94 -25.75 -2.07 -6.48
N TYR A 95 -26.47 -3.19 -6.38
CA TYR A 95 -26.54 -4.19 -7.44
C TYR A 95 -27.76 -3.93 -8.31
N ALA A 96 -27.64 -4.16 -9.62
CA ALA A 96 -28.80 -4.14 -10.51
C ALA A 96 -29.71 -5.32 -10.17
N SER A 97 -30.98 -5.04 -9.88
CA SER A 97 -32.03 -6.05 -9.81
C SER A 97 -32.92 -5.94 -11.04
N ASP A 98 -33.09 -7.04 -11.76
CA ASP A 98 -34.07 -7.13 -12.83
C ASP A 98 -35.47 -7.16 -12.18
N VAL A 99 -36.17 -6.03 -12.25
CA VAL A 99 -37.50 -5.89 -11.67
C VAL A 99 -38.49 -6.36 -12.74
N ARG A 100 -39.11 -7.52 -12.51
CA ARG A 100 -40.15 -8.09 -13.37
C ARG A 100 -41.54 -7.57 -13.00
#